data_AF-A0A448NV51-F1
#
_entry.id   AF-A0A448NV51-F1
#
_cell.length_a   1.000
_cell.length_b   1.000
_cell.length_c   1.000
_cell.angle_alpha   90.00
_cell.angle_beta   90.00
_cell.angle_gamma   90.00
#
_symmetry.space_group_name_H-M   'P 1'
#
loop_
_entity.id
_entity.type
_entity.pdbx_description
1 polymer ?
#
loop_
_entity_poly.entity_id
_entity_poly.type
_entity_poly.pdbx_seq_one_letter_code
_entity_poly.pdbx_strand_id
1 'polypeptide(L)'
;MKKTFLFLALASIAITSCRKDDNEEIVPEVSIETQNTYDNQAAEQFLQTHYLDARGNIKDYVATDTTNVKLASLNPITLPSGVIYVMKPSNQPNPGTSIGNSDIIRLMNNTTTYVATENEGKVAFNSPYIFRNTISGSGIPELDPPYYYVKQSILDNAKEGLAKQRSFYEIEGFKEALQKFKAYDISDESNYTLQGVIIVPSRAAFARDAHFDYSGIVFRNRSFVFNFQVYKTTPR
;
A
#
# COMPACT_ATOMS: atom_id res chain seq x y z
N MET A 1 -59.67 -6.05 8.00
CA MET A 1 -58.68 -5.76 6.94
C MET A 1 -57.32 -5.53 7.61
N LYS A 2 -56.43 -6.53 7.57
CA LYS A 2 -55.07 -6.47 8.15
C LYS A 2 -54.11 -5.89 7.11
N LYS A 3 -53.30 -4.89 7.49
CA LYS A 3 -52.18 -4.39 6.70
C LYS A 3 -50.91 -5.03 7.23
N THR A 4 -50.21 -5.79 6.40
CA THR A 4 -48.88 -6.33 6.70
C THR A 4 -47.87 -5.67 5.75
N PHE A 5 -46.90 -4.99 6.35
CA PHE A 5 -45.72 -4.44 5.67
C PHE A 5 -44.80 -5.58 5.23
N LEU A 6 -44.39 -5.56 3.97
CA LEU A 6 -43.45 -6.49 3.37
C LEU A 6 -42.05 -5.88 3.44
N PHE A 7 -41.19 -6.43 4.30
CA PHE A 7 -39.76 -6.15 4.29
C PHE A 7 -39.12 -6.95 3.15
N LEU A 8 -38.58 -6.26 2.14
CA LEU A 8 -37.72 -6.87 1.13
C LEU A 8 -36.33 -7.11 1.74
N ALA A 9 -35.99 -8.37 1.99
CA ALA A 9 -34.60 -8.79 2.17
C ALA A 9 -33.97 -9.02 0.80
N LEU A 10 -32.92 -8.26 0.47
CA LEU A 10 -32.09 -8.52 -0.71
C LEU A 10 -31.30 -9.81 -0.48
N ALA A 11 -31.55 -10.82 -1.31
CA ALA A 11 -30.77 -12.04 -1.38
C ALA A 11 -29.48 -11.78 -2.18
N SER A 12 -28.33 -12.01 -1.55
CA SER A 12 -27.01 -11.99 -2.17
C SER A 12 -26.82 -13.24 -3.04
N ILE A 13 -26.40 -13.03 -4.29
CA ILE A 13 -26.13 -14.09 -5.26
C ILE A 13 -24.72 -14.63 -4.99
N ALA A 14 -24.62 -15.87 -4.49
CA ALA A 14 -23.37 -16.60 -4.43
C ALA A 14 -23.08 -17.27 -5.78
N ILE A 15 -22.06 -16.81 -6.49
CA ILE A 15 -21.55 -17.49 -7.70
C ILE A 15 -20.54 -18.54 -7.23
N THR A 16 -20.93 -19.81 -7.29
CA THR A 16 -20.04 -20.95 -7.02
C THR A 16 -19.17 -21.22 -8.25
N SER A 17 -17.85 -21.09 -8.12
CA SER A 17 -16.90 -21.57 -9.12
C SER A 17 -15.84 -22.45 -8.47
N CYS A 18 -15.84 -23.72 -8.91
CA CYS A 18 -14.77 -24.73 -8.85
C CYS A 18 -14.30 -25.24 -7.47
N ARG A 19 -14.61 -26.53 -7.24
CA ARG A 19 -14.14 -27.37 -6.13
C ARG A 19 -12.63 -27.62 -6.16
N LYS A 20 -11.97 -27.38 -5.02
CA LYS A 20 -10.86 -28.17 -4.45
C LYS A 20 -10.97 -28.04 -2.92
N ASP A 21 -10.88 -29.17 -2.22
CA ASP A 21 -10.78 -29.33 -0.75
C ASP A 21 -9.67 -28.39 -0.17
N ASP A 22 -9.71 -27.80 1.03
CA ASP A 22 -10.37 -28.07 2.32
C ASP A 22 -10.62 -26.74 3.06
N ASN A 23 -11.81 -26.53 3.64
CA ASN A 23 -12.11 -25.56 4.71
C ASN A 23 -11.35 -24.20 4.72
N GLU A 24 -11.19 -23.54 3.57
CA GLU A 24 -10.94 -22.11 3.59
C GLU A 24 -12.26 -21.44 3.99
N GLU A 25 -12.31 -20.89 5.20
CA GLU A 25 -13.40 -20.03 5.63
C GLU A 25 -13.48 -18.88 4.61
N ILE A 26 -14.43 -18.99 3.68
CA ILE A 26 -14.65 -17.97 2.65
C ILE A 26 -15.17 -16.75 3.41
N VAL A 27 -14.27 -15.89 3.85
CA VAL A 27 -14.63 -14.60 4.43
C VAL A 27 -15.41 -13.86 3.35
N PRO A 28 -16.72 -13.60 3.56
CA PRO A 28 -17.54 -13.02 2.52
C PRO A 28 -17.03 -11.63 2.16
N GLU A 29 -16.94 -11.34 0.86
CA GLU A 29 -16.59 -10.00 0.39
C GLU A 29 -17.66 -9.00 0.86
N VAL A 30 -17.23 -8.03 1.67
CA VAL A 30 -18.10 -6.94 2.14
C VAL A 30 -18.37 -5.93 1.02
N SER A 31 -19.24 -4.94 1.26
CA SER A 31 -19.43 -3.84 0.30
C SER A 31 -18.15 -3.02 0.11
N ILE A 32 -18.03 -2.28 -1.00
CA ILE A 32 -16.85 -1.43 -1.24
C ILE A 32 -16.77 -0.30 -0.18
N GLU A 33 -17.90 0.22 0.26
CA GLU A 33 -17.99 1.24 1.31
C GLU A 33 -17.54 0.69 2.67
N THR A 34 -17.91 -0.55 2.98
CA THR A 34 -17.43 -1.26 4.18
C THR A 34 -15.93 -1.50 4.09
N GLN A 35 -15.42 -1.97 2.94
CA GLN A 35 -13.98 -2.19 2.76
C GLN A 35 -13.20 -0.87 2.92
N ASN A 36 -13.70 0.23 2.36
CA ASN A 36 -13.08 1.55 2.51
C ASN A 36 -13.01 2.00 3.97
N THR A 37 -14.05 1.70 4.75
CA THR A 37 -14.09 1.95 6.19
C THR A 37 -13.09 1.06 6.91
N TYR A 38 -12.99 -0.21 6.53
CA TYR A 38 -12.04 -1.14 7.12
C TYR A 38 -10.59 -0.73 6.85
N ASP A 39 -10.26 -0.34 5.62
CA ASP A 39 -8.92 0.13 5.27
C ASP A 39 -8.50 1.33 6.13
N ASN A 40 -9.42 2.27 6.37
CA ASN A 40 -9.13 3.45 7.21
C ASN A 40 -8.87 3.04 8.67
N GLN A 41 -9.74 2.21 9.26
CA GLN A 41 -9.59 1.75 10.64
C GLN A 41 -8.33 0.90 10.82
N ALA A 42 -8.03 0.02 9.87
CA ALA A 42 -6.82 -0.79 9.88
C ALA A 42 -5.55 0.07 9.77
N ALA A 43 -5.56 1.13 8.95
CA ALA A 43 -4.45 2.07 8.85
C ALA A 43 -4.23 2.83 10.17
N GLU A 44 -5.30 3.32 10.80
CA GLU A 44 -5.21 3.96 12.13
C GLU A 44 -4.66 2.99 13.19
N GLN A 45 -5.17 1.76 13.22
CA GLN A 45 -4.67 0.72 14.11
C GLN A 45 -3.19 0.43 13.85
N PHE A 46 -2.76 0.35 12.58
CA PHE A 46 -1.37 0.14 12.20
C PHE A 46 -0.47 1.26 12.74
N LEU A 47 -0.90 2.52 12.68
CA LEU A 47 -0.16 3.65 13.25
C LEU A 47 0.01 3.53 14.77
N GLN A 48 -0.95 2.93 15.46
CA GLN A 48 -0.96 2.78 16.92
C GLN A 48 -0.17 1.58 17.43
N THR A 49 0.08 0.59 16.57
CA THR A 49 0.75 -0.67 16.94
C THR A 49 2.11 -0.86 16.33
N HIS A 50 2.63 0.11 15.58
CA HIS A 50 3.95 0.01 14.97
C HIS A 50 4.79 1.26 15.23
N TYR A 51 6.10 1.12 15.07
CA TYR A 51 7.08 2.20 15.12
C TYR A 51 8.15 2.03 14.03
N LEU A 52 9.00 3.04 13.86
CA LEU A 52 10.20 2.96 13.02
C LEU A 52 11.46 2.83 13.87
N ASP A 53 12.25 1.77 13.64
CA ASP A 53 13.54 1.59 14.31
C ASP A 53 14.59 2.62 13.87
N ALA A 54 15.81 2.54 14.42
CA ALA A 54 16.90 3.45 14.07
C ALA A 54 17.20 3.49 12.56
N ARG A 55 17.07 2.36 11.84
CA ARG A 55 17.26 2.29 10.39
C ARG A 55 15.99 2.63 9.60
N GLY A 56 14.88 2.90 10.28
CA GLY A 56 13.60 3.22 9.68
C GLY A 56 12.76 2.01 9.28
N ASN A 57 13.10 0.81 9.76
CA ASN A 57 12.27 -0.37 9.52
C ASN A 57 11.02 -0.33 10.40
N ILE A 58 9.89 -0.77 9.85
CA ILE A 58 8.67 -0.99 10.62
C ILE A 58 8.86 -2.16 11.60
N LYS A 59 8.45 -1.93 12.85
CA LYS A 59 8.45 -2.92 13.94
C LYS A 59 7.16 -2.82 14.75
N ASP A 60 6.75 -3.94 15.33
CA ASP A 60 5.60 -3.98 16.24
C ASP A 60 5.93 -3.24 17.53
N TYR A 61 5.05 -2.35 17.94
CA TYR A 61 5.13 -1.65 19.21
C TYR A 61 4.49 -2.49 20.30
N VAL A 62 5.27 -2.81 21.34
CA VAL A 62 4.80 -3.51 22.53
C VAL A 62 4.69 -2.53 23.71
N ALA A 63 3.74 -2.75 24.61
CA ALA A 63 3.46 -1.82 25.71
C ALA A 63 4.65 -1.59 26.68
N THR A 64 5.61 -2.52 26.70
CA THR A 64 6.84 -2.42 27.50
C THR A 64 7.95 -1.63 26.82
N ASP A 65 7.75 -1.16 25.58
CA ASP A 65 8.74 -0.36 24.86
C ASP A 65 8.70 1.10 25.32
N THR A 66 9.74 1.50 26.06
CA THR A 66 9.91 2.86 26.60
C THR A 66 10.81 3.74 25.74
N THR A 67 11.38 3.21 24.66
CA THR A 67 12.39 3.90 23.85
C THR A 67 11.81 4.38 22.52
N ASN A 68 11.02 3.53 21.87
CA ASN A 68 10.52 3.83 20.53
C ASN A 68 9.19 4.57 20.57
N VAL A 69 8.95 5.35 19.53
CA VAL A 69 7.76 6.18 19.38
C VAL A 69 6.88 5.58 18.30
N LYS A 70 5.59 5.38 18.61
CA LYS A 70 4.59 4.89 17.65
C LYS A 70 4.54 5.77 16.41
N LEU A 71 4.20 5.18 15.26
CA LEU A 71 3.96 5.92 14.02
C LEU A 71 2.90 7.03 14.20
N ALA A 72 1.86 6.78 14.99
CA ALA A 72 0.82 7.76 15.31
C ALA A 72 1.36 9.04 15.98
N SER A 73 2.51 8.95 16.65
CA SER A 73 3.17 10.06 17.33
C SER A 73 4.22 10.77 16.46
N LEU A 74 4.41 10.35 15.20
CA LEU A 74 5.32 10.96 14.23
C LEU A 74 4.62 11.94 13.28
N ASN A 75 3.51 12.54 13.72
CA ASN A 75 2.68 13.47 12.93
C ASN A 75 2.26 12.90 11.56
N PRO A 76 1.56 11.75 11.52
CA PRO A 76 1.02 11.21 10.27
C PRO A 76 0.13 12.24 9.57
N ILE A 77 0.26 12.34 8.24
CA ILE A 77 -0.57 13.23 7.42
C ILE A 77 -1.44 12.38 6.50
N THR A 78 -2.74 12.64 6.53
CA THR A 78 -3.74 11.97 5.68
C THR A 78 -4.09 12.89 4.50
N LEU A 79 -3.98 12.36 3.29
CA LEU A 79 -4.33 13.04 2.04
C LEU A 79 -5.82 12.86 1.70
N PRO A 80 -6.40 13.66 0.78
CA PRO A 80 -7.81 13.52 0.39
C PRO A 80 -8.21 12.14 -0.16
N SER A 81 -7.27 11.41 -0.78
CA SER A 81 -7.45 10.02 -1.20
C SER A 81 -7.60 9.03 -0.02
N GLY A 82 -7.21 9.47 1.17
CA GLY A 82 -7.05 8.70 2.40
C GLY A 82 -5.72 7.95 2.50
N VAL A 83 -4.78 8.22 1.59
CA VAL A 83 -3.39 7.81 1.76
C VAL A 83 -2.82 8.51 2.99
N ILE A 84 -2.11 7.76 3.82
CA ILE A 84 -1.41 8.30 4.99
C ILE A 84 0.09 8.21 4.73
N TYR A 85 0.84 9.27 5.02
CA TYR A 85 2.30 9.19 5.04
C TYR A 85 2.87 9.62 6.38
N VAL A 86 3.99 9.00 6.74
CA VAL A 86 4.76 9.27 7.95
C VAL A 86 6.22 9.42 7.56
N MET A 87 6.78 10.60 7.82
CA MET A 87 8.21 10.86 7.66
C MET A 87 8.95 10.47 8.93
N LYS A 88 10.11 9.84 8.78
CA LYS A 88 11.07 9.69 9.89
C LYS A 88 11.97 10.92 9.92
N PRO A 89 11.85 11.82 10.91
CA PRO A 89 12.57 13.10 10.85
C PRO A 89 14.08 12.96 10.81
N SER A 90 14.65 11.97 11.51
CA SER A 90 16.09 11.71 11.54
C SER A 90 16.65 11.08 10.26
N ASN A 91 15.78 10.63 9.34
CA ASN A 91 16.14 9.94 8.11
C ASN A 91 15.61 10.70 6.88
N GLN A 92 15.59 12.03 6.90
CA GLN A 92 15.29 12.82 5.70
C GLN A 92 16.59 13.30 5.04
N PRO A 93 16.64 13.41 3.70
CA PRO A 93 17.77 14.00 3.00
C PRO A 93 17.89 15.50 3.32
N ASN A 94 19.12 16.00 3.50
CA ASN A 94 19.40 17.42 3.71
C ASN A 94 20.71 17.85 3.00
N PRO A 95 20.64 18.59 1.86
CA PRO A 95 19.42 18.91 1.12
C PRO A 95 18.81 17.66 0.47
N GLY A 96 17.55 17.74 0.06
CA GLY A 96 16.88 16.70 -0.70
C GLY A 96 16.30 17.23 -1.99
N THR A 97 16.15 16.36 -2.98
CA THR A 97 15.62 16.67 -4.32
C THR A 97 14.13 16.38 -4.38
N SER A 98 13.33 17.32 -4.88
CA SER A 98 11.89 17.10 -5.07
C SER A 98 11.64 15.98 -6.09
N ILE A 99 10.63 15.14 -5.85
CA ILE A 99 10.27 14.02 -6.71
C ILE A 99 9.09 14.45 -7.60
N GLY A 100 9.31 14.53 -8.92
CA GLY A 100 8.28 14.81 -9.92
C GLY A 100 7.40 13.61 -10.21
N ASN A 101 6.13 13.83 -10.58
CA ASN A 101 5.11 12.80 -10.78
C ASN A 101 5.44 11.73 -11.85
N SER A 102 6.40 12.00 -12.73
CA SER A 102 6.83 11.11 -13.81
C SER A 102 8.33 10.82 -13.80
N ASP A 103 9.03 11.32 -12.77
CA ASP A 103 10.47 11.16 -12.65
C ASP A 103 10.88 9.69 -12.68
N ILE A 104 12.12 9.45 -13.08
CA ILE A 104 12.79 8.18 -12.89
C ILE A 104 13.27 8.14 -11.43
N ILE A 105 12.83 7.15 -10.68
CA ILE A 105 13.21 6.97 -9.27
C ILE A 105 14.05 5.71 -9.05
N ARG A 106 14.89 5.74 -8.01
CA ARG A 106 15.60 4.58 -7.48
C ARG A 106 15.08 4.30 -6.08
N LEU A 107 14.27 3.26 -5.94
CA LEU A 107 13.47 3.00 -4.75
C LEU A 107 13.99 1.77 -3.98
N MET A 108 14.57 2.00 -2.82
CA MET A 108 14.83 0.94 -1.85
C MET A 108 13.59 0.78 -0.98
N ASN A 109 12.98 -0.40 -0.91
CA ASN A 109 11.76 -0.61 -0.13
C ASN A 109 11.59 -2.03 0.44
N ASN A 110 10.78 -2.10 1.48
CA ASN A 110 10.09 -3.29 1.94
C ASN A 110 8.60 -2.96 2.03
N THR A 111 7.83 -3.47 1.08
CA THR A 111 6.41 -3.17 0.91
C THR A 111 5.60 -4.42 1.16
N THR A 112 4.68 -4.34 2.11
CA THR A 112 3.72 -5.40 2.42
C THR A 112 2.33 -4.94 2.07
N THR A 113 1.54 -5.83 1.49
CA THR A 113 0.13 -5.62 1.21
C THR A 113 -0.72 -6.46 2.14
N TYR A 114 -1.91 -5.97 2.48
CA TYR A 114 -2.80 -6.54 3.49
C TYR A 114 -4.25 -6.47 3.03
N VAL A 115 -5.10 -7.34 3.56
CA VAL A 115 -6.56 -7.15 3.52
C VAL A 115 -6.98 -6.60 4.87
N ALA A 116 -7.71 -5.49 4.91
CA ALA A 116 -8.32 -5.03 6.14
C ALA A 116 -9.58 -5.85 6.40
N THR A 117 -9.62 -6.54 7.53
CA THR A 117 -10.78 -7.35 7.95
C THR A 117 -11.15 -7.05 9.39
N GLU A 118 -12.42 -7.26 9.70
CA GLU A 118 -12.98 -7.17 11.05
C GLU A 118 -12.95 -8.55 11.68
N ASN A 119 -12.39 -8.66 12.89
CA ASN A 119 -12.46 -9.84 13.73
C ASN A 119 -12.79 -9.42 15.17
N GLU A 120 -13.87 -9.98 15.74
CA GLU A 120 -14.29 -9.76 17.14
C GLU A 120 -14.48 -8.29 17.57
N GLY A 121 -15.08 -7.49 16.69
CA GLY A 121 -15.28 -6.06 16.84
C GLY A 121 -14.06 -5.20 16.52
N LYS A 122 -12.95 -5.79 16.05
CA LYS A 122 -11.70 -5.08 15.79
C LYS A 122 -11.28 -5.21 14.33
N VAL A 123 -11.10 -4.06 13.68
CA VAL A 123 -10.55 -4.00 12.33
C VAL A 123 -9.03 -3.83 12.38
N ALA A 124 -8.32 -4.65 11.61
CA ALA A 124 -6.87 -4.56 11.46
C ALA A 124 -6.43 -5.03 10.07
N PHE A 125 -5.18 -4.72 9.71
CA PHE A 125 -4.54 -5.32 8.55
C PHE A 125 -4.21 -6.79 8.83
N ASN A 126 -4.77 -7.68 8.01
CA ASN A 126 -4.59 -9.13 8.08
C ASN A 126 -4.06 -9.65 6.74
N SER A 127 -3.80 -10.96 6.69
CA SER A 127 -3.33 -11.69 5.51
C SER A 127 -2.13 -11.02 4.82
N PRO A 128 -1.03 -10.73 5.52
CA PRO A 128 0.13 -10.04 4.95
C PRO A 128 0.70 -10.79 3.76
N TYR A 129 1.10 -10.06 2.72
CA TYR A 129 1.82 -10.60 1.58
C TYR A 129 2.89 -9.59 1.12
N ILE A 130 4.09 -10.08 0.82
CA ILE A 130 5.20 -9.21 0.39
C ILE A 130 4.93 -8.77 -1.05
N PHE A 131 4.64 -7.48 -1.25
CA PHE A 131 4.48 -6.92 -2.59
C PHE A 131 5.85 -6.76 -3.27
N ARG A 132 6.78 -6.09 -2.58
CA ARG A 132 8.15 -5.83 -3.06
C ARG A 132 9.09 -5.76 -1.87
N ASN A 133 10.30 -6.29 -2.01
CA ASN A 133 11.32 -6.20 -0.99
C ASN A 133 12.71 -6.22 -1.63
N THR A 134 13.31 -5.04 -1.74
CA THR A 134 14.67 -4.88 -2.27
C THR A 134 15.73 -5.03 -1.17
N ILE A 135 15.34 -4.89 0.10
CA ILE A 135 16.26 -4.93 1.24
C ILE A 135 16.78 -6.34 1.50
N SER A 136 15.88 -7.33 1.59
CA SER A 136 16.25 -8.74 1.77
C SER A 136 16.19 -9.54 0.46
N GLY A 137 15.83 -8.90 -0.65
CA GLY A 137 15.82 -9.48 -1.98
C GLY A 137 17.11 -9.17 -2.74
N SER A 138 17.10 -8.10 -3.54
CA SER A 138 18.20 -7.71 -4.42
C SER A 138 19.39 -7.07 -3.70
N GLY A 139 19.19 -6.44 -2.55
CA GLY A 139 20.18 -5.61 -1.86
C GLY A 139 20.38 -4.22 -2.48
N ILE A 140 19.79 -3.95 -3.65
CA ILE A 140 19.91 -2.69 -4.40
C ILE A 140 18.53 -2.09 -4.72
N PRO A 141 18.40 -0.75 -4.84
CA PRO A 141 17.12 -0.11 -5.11
C PRO A 141 16.53 -0.52 -6.47
N GLU A 142 15.20 -0.64 -6.52
CA GLU A 142 14.47 -0.89 -7.77
C GLU A 142 14.49 0.37 -8.64
N LEU A 143 14.87 0.21 -9.91
CA LEU A 143 14.90 1.31 -10.88
C LEU A 143 13.55 1.45 -11.59
N ASP A 144 12.97 2.63 -11.48
CA ASP A 144 11.80 3.07 -12.27
C ASP A 144 10.61 2.07 -12.23
N PRO A 145 10.10 1.72 -11.04
CA PRO A 145 9.05 0.73 -10.92
C PRO A 145 7.77 1.18 -11.64
N PRO A 146 7.12 0.30 -12.44
CA PRO A 146 5.92 0.68 -13.19
C PRO A 146 4.69 0.93 -12.30
N TYR A 147 4.71 0.46 -11.04
CA TYR A 147 3.70 0.83 -10.04
C TYR A 147 3.85 2.28 -9.53
N TYR A 148 4.96 2.95 -9.83
CA TYR A 148 5.10 4.40 -9.66
C TYR A 148 4.72 5.14 -10.95
N TYR A 149 5.36 4.79 -12.06
CA TYR A 149 5.10 5.40 -13.37
C TYR A 149 5.39 4.40 -14.48
N VAL A 150 4.37 4.02 -15.24
CA VAL A 150 4.56 3.12 -16.38
C VAL A 150 5.08 3.89 -17.59
N LYS A 151 6.11 3.34 -18.26
CA LYS A 151 6.71 3.93 -19.46
C LYS A 151 5.70 3.94 -20.60
N GLN A 152 5.71 5.01 -21.39
CA GLN A 152 4.80 5.13 -22.55
C GLN A 152 4.99 3.98 -23.55
N SER A 153 6.22 3.54 -23.76
CA SER A 153 6.53 2.40 -24.63
C SER A 153 5.90 1.07 -24.17
N ILE A 154 5.61 0.89 -22.88
CA ILE A 154 4.89 -0.30 -22.40
C ILE A 154 3.41 -0.21 -22.83
N LEU A 155 2.80 0.95 -22.67
CA LEU A 155 1.40 1.20 -23.05
C LEU A 155 1.20 1.08 -24.56
N ASP A 156 2.12 1.65 -25.35
CA ASP A 156 2.03 1.64 -26.82
C ASP A 156 2.18 0.22 -27.39
N ASN A 157 2.97 -0.64 -26.73
CA ASN A 157 3.19 -2.03 -27.14
C ASN A 157 2.15 -3.01 -26.57
N ALA A 158 1.26 -2.57 -25.68
CA ALA A 158 0.24 -3.43 -25.10
C ALA A 158 -0.80 -3.85 -26.15
N LYS A 159 -1.13 -5.15 -26.17
CA LYS A 159 -2.12 -5.70 -27.11
C LYS A 159 -3.55 -5.54 -26.61
N GLU A 160 -3.76 -5.78 -25.32
CA GLU A 160 -5.06 -5.72 -24.67
C GLU A 160 -5.44 -4.30 -24.24
N GLY A 161 -6.73 -3.96 -24.30
CA GLY A 161 -7.22 -2.62 -23.98
C GLY A 161 -6.91 -2.16 -22.56
N LEU A 162 -7.01 -3.06 -21.57
CA LEU A 162 -6.69 -2.74 -20.16
C LEU A 162 -5.21 -2.44 -19.96
N ALA A 163 -4.32 -3.21 -20.60
CA ALA A 163 -2.87 -3.02 -20.52
C ALA A 163 -2.38 -1.73 -21.22
N LYS A 164 -3.26 -1.01 -21.92
CA LYS A 164 -2.96 0.35 -22.45
C LYS A 164 -3.25 1.46 -21.43
N GLN A 165 -3.84 1.12 -20.28
CA GLN A 165 -4.23 2.09 -19.25
C GLN A 165 -3.17 2.16 -18.15
N ARG A 166 -2.87 3.37 -17.67
CA ARG A 166 -1.90 3.58 -16.57
C ARG A 166 -2.36 2.96 -15.26
N SER A 167 -3.65 3.05 -14.96
CA SER A 167 -4.28 2.47 -13.76
C SER A 167 -4.12 0.95 -13.65
N PHE A 168 -3.84 0.26 -14.76
CA PHE A 168 -3.51 -1.16 -14.74
C PHE A 168 -2.15 -1.43 -14.08
N TYR A 169 -1.24 -0.46 -14.05
CA TYR A 169 0.10 -0.60 -13.49
C TYR A 169 0.30 0.28 -12.25
N GLU A 170 -0.01 1.57 -12.37
CA GLU A 170 0.32 2.60 -11.38
C GLU A 170 -0.56 2.49 -10.13
N ILE A 171 0.05 2.63 -8.95
CA ILE A 171 -0.64 2.80 -7.67
C ILE A 171 -0.75 4.30 -7.41
N GLU A 172 -1.90 4.89 -7.75
CA GLU A 172 -2.11 6.33 -7.73
C GLU A 172 -1.82 6.96 -6.36
N GLY A 173 -2.25 6.31 -5.28
CA GLY A 173 -2.01 6.78 -3.92
C GLY A 173 -0.55 6.74 -3.50
N PHE A 174 0.23 5.77 -4.00
CA PHE A 174 1.68 5.75 -3.76
C PHE A 174 2.35 6.93 -4.46
N LYS A 175 2.01 7.17 -5.73
CA LYS A 175 2.51 8.30 -6.50
C LYS A 175 2.17 9.64 -5.86
N GLU A 176 0.93 9.83 -5.42
CA GLU A 176 0.47 11.06 -4.74
C GLU A 176 1.31 11.36 -3.49
N ALA A 177 1.51 10.36 -2.63
CA ALA A 177 2.24 10.55 -1.37
C ALA A 177 3.75 10.63 -1.56
N LEU A 178 4.34 9.93 -2.53
CA LEU A 178 5.78 9.95 -2.77
C LEU A 178 6.29 11.37 -3.08
N GLN A 179 5.47 12.19 -3.75
CA GLN A 179 5.77 13.60 -4.03
C GLN A 179 5.86 14.49 -2.79
N LYS A 180 5.40 14.01 -1.63
CA LYS A 180 5.55 14.73 -0.35
C LYS A 180 6.94 14.51 0.25
N PHE A 181 7.64 13.47 -0.17
CA PHE A 181 9.01 13.18 0.23
C PHE A 181 10.02 13.83 -0.71
N LYS A 182 11.26 13.87 -0.27
CA LYS A 182 12.41 14.22 -1.10
C LYS A 182 13.26 12.98 -1.34
N ALA A 183 13.90 12.94 -2.50
CA ALA A 183 14.92 11.97 -2.82
C ALA A 183 16.28 12.40 -2.26
N TYR A 184 17.09 11.40 -1.96
CA TYR A 184 18.53 11.55 -1.78
C TYR A 184 19.22 11.76 -3.13
N ASP A 185 20.54 11.93 -3.08
CA ASP A 185 21.44 11.74 -4.21
C ASP A 185 22.61 10.86 -3.76
N ILE A 186 22.32 9.55 -3.62
CA ILE A 186 23.27 8.54 -3.14
C ILE A 186 23.43 7.40 -4.14
N SER A 187 24.54 6.67 -4.04
CA SER A 187 24.81 5.48 -4.85
C SER A 187 23.89 4.31 -4.47
N ASP A 188 23.58 3.44 -5.43
CA ASP A 188 22.78 2.23 -5.25
C ASP A 188 23.39 1.26 -4.22
N GLU A 189 24.72 1.29 -4.08
CA GLU A 189 25.48 0.46 -3.12
C GLU A 189 25.45 1.02 -1.69
N SER A 190 24.83 2.18 -1.48
CA SER A 190 24.78 2.80 -0.16
C SER A 190 23.90 1.98 0.78
N ASN A 191 24.30 1.87 2.05
CA ASN A 191 23.45 1.30 3.09
C ASN A 191 22.14 2.07 3.20
N TYR A 192 21.03 1.34 3.29
CA TYR A 192 19.73 1.96 3.46
C TYR A 192 19.55 2.50 4.88
N THR A 193 18.79 3.59 4.95
CA THR A 193 18.24 4.21 6.14
C THR A 193 16.86 4.77 5.74
N LEU A 194 15.81 3.97 5.96
CA LEU A 194 14.47 4.22 5.40
C LEU A 194 13.90 5.55 5.93
N GLN A 195 13.36 6.33 5.01
CA GLN A 195 12.94 7.72 5.23
C GLN A 195 11.49 7.83 5.69
N GLY A 196 10.69 6.78 5.55
CA GLY A 196 9.31 6.82 6.02
C GLY A 196 8.45 5.66 5.61
N VAL A 197 7.15 5.87 5.83
CA VAL A 197 6.07 4.94 5.53
C VAL A 197 4.99 5.66 4.74
N ILE A 198 4.44 5.00 3.72
CA ILE A 198 3.20 5.37 3.05
C ILE A 198 2.21 4.21 3.18
N ILE A 199 1.03 4.49 3.71
CA ILE A 199 -0.10 3.55 3.81
C ILE A 199 -1.13 3.96 2.75
N VAL A 200 -1.29 3.12 1.73
CA VAL A 200 -2.24 3.32 0.63
C VAL A 200 -3.45 2.42 0.87
N PRO A 201 -4.66 2.98 1.12
CA PRO A 201 -5.87 2.18 1.23
C PRO A 201 -6.22 1.55 -0.13
N SER A 202 -6.97 0.45 -0.15
CA SER A 202 -7.21 -0.32 -1.38
C SER A 202 -7.85 0.51 -2.49
N ARG A 203 -8.75 1.44 -2.16
CA ARG A 203 -9.37 2.39 -3.11
C ARG A 203 -8.41 3.34 -3.83
N ALA A 204 -7.25 3.60 -3.24
CA ALA A 204 -6.19 4.43 -3.83
C ALA A 204 -5.06 3.58 -4.43
N ALA A 205 -5.26 2.26 -4.46
CA ALA A 205 -4.43 1.29 -5.17
C ALA A 205 -5.25 0.67 -6.30
N PHE A 206 -5.55 -0.63 -6.23
CA PHE A 206 -6.27 -1.35 -7.28
C PHE A 206 -7.73 -1.65 -6.96
N ALA A 207 -8.21 -1.33 -5.76
CA ALA A 207 -9.58 -1.58 -5.31
C ALA A 207 -10.07 -2.97 -5.73
N ARG A 208 -10.97 -3.03 -6.72
CA ARG A 208 -11.53 -4.25 -7.31
C ARG A 208 -11.21 -4.38 -8.80
N ASP A 209 -10.38 -3.50 -9.30
CA ASP A 209 -10.02 -3.35 -10.70
C ASP A 209 -8.97 -4.39 -11.12
N ALA A 210 -8.93 -4.65 -12.42
CA ALA A 210 -7.86 -5.46 -12.99
C ALA A 210 -6.54 -4.70 -12.90
N HIS A 211 -5.46 -5.41 -12.56
CA HIS A 211 -4.13 -4.85 -12.41
C HIS A 211 -3.08 -5.77 -13.04
N PHE A 212 -1.89 -5.22 -13.27
CA PHE A 212 -0.73 -5.95 -13.72
C PHE A 212 -0.31 -6.99 -12.68
N ASP A 213 0.06 -8.17 -13.15
CA ASP A 213 0.50 -9.24 -12.26
C ASP A 213 1.94 -8.96 -11.76
N TYR A 214 2.03 -8.41 -10.54
CA TYR A 214 3.32 -8.11 -9.91
C TYR A 214 3.92 -9.29 -9.14
N SER A 215 3.11 -10.26 -8.68
CA SER A 215 3.57 -11.27 -7.71
C SER A 215 2.77 -12.58 -7.72
N GLY A 216 1.99 -12.85 -8.76
CA GLY A 216 1.18 -14.07 -8.90
C GLY A 216 -0.05 -14.12 -8.01
N ILE A 217 -0.43 -13.01 -7.35
CA ILE A 217 -1.67 -12.90 -6.57
C ILE A 217 -2.50 -11.72 -7.04
N VAL A 218 -3.81 -11.81 -6.78
CA VAL A 218 -4.75 -10.71 -7.05
C VAL A 218 -4.73 -9.74 -5.87
N PHE A 219 -4.56 -8.44 -6.14
CA PHE A 219 -4.53 -7.37 -5.13
C PHE A 219 -5.91 -6.74 -4.85
N ARG A 220 -6.98 -7.49 -5.12
CA ARG A 220 -8.35 -7.07 -4.85
C ARG A 220 -8.57 -6.81 -3.36
N ASN A 221 -9.15 -5.65 -3.03
CA ASN A 221 -9.40 -5.14 -1.68
C ASN A 221 -8.12 -5.02 -0.83
N ARG A 222 -6.93 -4.96 -1.43
CA ARG A 222 -5.70 -4.92 -0.66
C ARG A 222 -5.14 -3.51 -0.51
N SER A 223 -4.84 -3.16 0.74
CA SER A 223 -4.09 -1.97 1.11
C SER A 223 -2.58 -2.25 1.06
N PHE A 224 -1.76 -1.22 0.92
CA PHE A 224 -0.30 -1.33 0.79
C PHE A 224 0.41 -0.46 1.83
N VAL A 225 1.41 -1.03 2.50
CA VAL A 225 2.29 -0.30 3.41
C VAL A 225 3.68 -0.31 2.81
N PHE A 226 4.09 0.83 2.23
CA PHE A 226 5.42 1.05 1.69
C PHE A 226 6.33 1.55 2.80
N ASN A 227 7.42 0.84 3.09
CA ASN A 227 8.51 1.32 3.94
C ASN A 227 9.77 1.47 3.09
N PHE A 228 10.27 2.69 2.91
CA PHE A 228 11.12 2.98 1.76
C PHE A 228 12.16 4.07 2.00
N GLN A 229 13.08 4.17 1.04
CA GLN A 229 14.01 5.27 0.81
C GLN A 229 14.13 5.52 -0.69
N VAL A 230 14.10 6.78 -1.12
CA VAL A 230 14.33 7.15 -2.53
C VAL A 230 15.77 7.60 -2.68
N TYR A 231 16.60 6.75 -3.28
CA TYR A 231 18.05 6.98 -3.38
C TYR A 231 18.38 8.12 -4.34
N LYS A 232 17.60 8.23 -5.41
CA LYS A 232 17.78 9.24 -6.44
C LYS A 232 16.47 9.45 -7.21
N THR A 233 16.27 10.67 -7.68
CA THR A 233 15.24 11.03 -8.66
C THR A 233 15.89 11.76 -9.84
N THR A 234 15.35 11.60 -11.04
CA THR A 234 15.81 12.32 -12.24
C THR A 234 14.59 12.62 -13.13
N PRO A 235 14.43 13.85 -13.62
CA PRO A 235 13.39 14.16 -14.60
C PRO A 235 13.50 13.23 -15.82
N ARG A 236 12.35 12.78 -16.31
CA ARG A 236 12.27 11.87 -17.44
C ARG A 236 12.46 12.58 -18.78
#